data_AF-A0A8I6RA16-F1
#
_entry.id   AF-A0A8I6RA16-F1
#
_cell.length_a   1.000
_cell.length_b   1.000
_cell.length_c   1.000
_cell.angle_alpha   90.00
_cell.angle_beta   90.00
_cell.angle_gamma   90.00
#
_symmetry.space_group_name_H-M   'P 1'
#
loop_
_entity.id
_entity.type
_entity.pdbx_description
1 polymer ?
#
loop_
_entity_poly.entity_id
_entity_poly.type
_entity_poly.pdbx_seq_one_letter_code
_entity_poly.pdbx_strand_id
1 'polypeptide(L)'
;MATTTLVVLLVASFCLLGESAPVNPGQVKSYVYASRGRTSGFLNSALKQALHKQMVVSDEEQKKCVAKTGAYGVVVGQKRLTEVTDQLLGEYQMVDSTVDFVEVQQNVDAAFKQVSNEVLQATLVEMNKC
;
A
#
# COMPACT_ATOMS: atom_id res chain seq x y z
N MET A 1 -14.17 -56.97 10.63
CA MET A 1 -13.86 -55.98 9.57
C MET A 1 -13.83 -54.62 10.23
N ALA A 2 -12.64 -54.21 10.69
CA ALA A 2 -12.42 -52.99 11.49
C ALA A 2 -11.26 -52.23 10.86
N THR A 3 -11.52 -51.59 9.73
CA THR A 3 -10.49 -50.87 8.94
C THR A 3 -10.93 -49.49 8.49
N THR A 4 -12.13 -49.05 8.86
CA THR A 4 -12.68 -47.76 8.41
C THR A 4 -12.45 -46.62 9.41
N THR A 5 -12.09 -46.93 10.67
CA THR A 5 -11.87 -45.92 11.71
C THR A 5 -10.47 -45.30 11.65
N LEU A 6 -9.50 -45.99 11.02
CA LEU A 6 -8.11 -45.53 10.98
C LEU A 6 -7.84 -44.44 9.91
N VAL A 7 -8.71 -44.33 8.90
CA VAL A 7 -8.53 -43.39 7.78
C VAL A 7 -9.06 -41.99 8.11
N VAL A 8 -10.03 -41.86 9.01
CA VAL A 8 -10.59 -40.55 9.40
C VAL A 8 -9.66 -39.79 10.36
N LEU A 9 -8.84 -40.50 11.15
CA LEU A 9 -7.87 -39.90 12.07
C LEU A 9 -6.64 -39.31 11.35
N LEU A 10 -6.33 -39.79 10.15
CA LEU A 10 -5.22 -39.26 9.33
C LEU A 10 -5.55 -37.94 8.65
N VAL A 11 -6.85 -37.66 8.38
CA VAL A 11 -7.28 -36.36 7.83
C VAL A 11 -7.31 -35.29 8.92
N ALA A 12 -7.64 -35.65 10.17
CA ALA A 12 -7.58 -34.74 11.32
C ALA A 12 -6.14 -34.42 11.77
N SER A 13 -5.16 -35.27 11.43
CA SER A 13 -3.76 -35.11 11.85
C SER A 13 -2.93 -34.21 10.93
N PHE A 14 -3.47 -33.74 9.80
CA PHE A 14 -2.89 -32.64 9.03
C PHE A 14 -3.24 -31.25 9.60
N CYS A 15 -3.90 -31.20 10.76
CA CYS A 15 -4.18 -29.96 11.49
C CYS A 15 -2.98 -29.33 12.21
N LEU A 16 -1.74 -29.80 12.03
CA LEU A 16 -0.58 -29.15 12.65
C LEU A 16 0.62 -29.26 11.72
N LEU A 17 0.93 -28.17 11.00
CA LEU A 17 2.27 -27.64 10.70
C LEU A 17 2.13 -26.48 9.69
N GLY A 18 2.04 -25.26 10.25
CA GLY A 18 1.96 -23.99 9.51
C GLY A 18 0.96 -23.05 10.19
N GLU A 19 1.42 -22.22 11.12
CA GLU A 19 0.60 -21.25 11.87
C GLU A 19 0.10 -20.09 10.99
N SER A 20 -0.73 -20.39 10.02
CA SER A 20 -1.25 -19.38 9.10
C SER A 20 -2.66 -19.76 8.71
N ALA A 21 -3.63 -18.99 9.21
CA ALA A 21 -5.02 -19.14 8.78
C ALA A 21 -5.09 -18.82 7.28
N PRO A 22 -5.69 -19.68 6.44
CA PRO A 22 -5.76 -19.44 5.01
C PRO A 22 -6.55 -18.16 4.76
N VAL A 23 -5.89 -17.18 4.12
CA VAL A 23 -6.50 -15.89 3.82
C VAL A 23 -7.23 -15.98 2.48
N ASN A 24 -8.46 -15.46 2.44
CA ASN A 24 -9.22 -15.37 1.21
C ASN A 24 -8.59 -14.31 0.28
N PRO A 25 -8.12 -14.67 -0.93
CA PRO A 25 -7.51 -13.72 -1.86
C PRO A 25 -8.43 -12.54 -2.21
N GLY A 26 -9.75 -12.74 -2.22
CA GLY A 26 -10.72 -11.67 -2.43
C GLY A 26 -10.71 -10.62 -1.31
N GLN A 27 -10.52 -11.04 -0.06
CA GLN A 27 -10.41 -10.13 1.08
C GLN A 27 -9.10 -9.32 1.03
N VAL A 28 -8.00 -9.96 0.64
CA VAL A 28 -6.71 -9.27 0.44
C VAL A 28 -6.81 -8.20 -0.63
N LYS A 29 -7.36 -8.53 -1.79
CA LYS A 29 -7.52 -7.57 -2.89
C LYS A 29 -8.35 -6.36 -2.45
N SER A 30 -9.47 -6.60 -1.76
CA SER A 30 -10.31 -5.52 -1.20
C SER A 30 -9.52 -4.64 -0.22
N TYR A 31 -8.72 -5.25 0.65
CA TYR A 31 -7.85 -4.52 1.59
C TYR A 31 -6.82 -3.65 0.87
N VAL A 32 -6.13 -4.19 -0.15
CA VAL A 32 -5.14 -3.44 -0.95
C VAL A 32 -5.78 -2.19 -1.57
N TYR A 33 -6.96 -2.31 -2.20
CA TYR A 33 -7.67 -1.15 -2.77
C TYR A 33 -8.08 -0.13 -1.71
N ALA A 34 -8.59 -0.59 -0.56
CA ALA A 34 -8.96 0.29 0.54
C ALA A 34 -7.73 1.04 1.09
N SER A 35 -6.60 0.36 1.26
CA SER A 35 -5.37 0.97 1.76
C SER A 35 -4.75 1.93 0.75
N ARG A 36 -4.80 1.63 -0.56
CA ARG A 36 -4.47 2.57 -1.64
C ARG A 36 -5.32 3.84 -1.55
N GLY A 37 -6.63 3.71 -1.38
CA GLY A 37 -7.56 4.83 -1.27
C GLY A 37 -7.25 5.74 -0.07
N ARG A 38 -7.04 5.15 1.10
CA ARG A 38 -6.63 5.88 2.33
C ARG A 38 -5.30 6.60 2.14
N THR A 39 -4.31 5.92 1.56
CA THR A 39 -2.97 6.48 1.33
C THR A 39 -2.98 7.62 0.32
N SER A 40 -3.75 7.49 -0.77
CA SER A 40 -3.95 8.58 -1.74
C SER A 40 -4.55 9.83 -1.08
N GLY A 41 -5.58 9.65 -0.24
CA GLY A 41 -6.18 10.75 0.52
C GLY A 41 -5.17 11.44 1.45
N PHE A 42 -4.37 10.66 2.19
CA PHE A 42 -3.31 11.18 3.05
C PHE A 42 -2.26 11.96 2.25
N LEU A 43 -1.71 11.36 1.19
CA LEU A 43 -0.67 11.98 0.37
C LEU A 43 -1.13 13.30 -0.23
N ASN A 44 -2.34 13.34 -0.81
CA ASN A 44 -2.90 14.56 -1.40
C ASN A 44 -3.08 15.66 -0.34
N SER A 45 -3.52 15.30 0.87
CA SER A 45 -3.64 16.25 1.98
C SER A 45 -2.28 16.79 2.41
N ALA A 46 -1.29 15.91 2.59
CA ALA A 46 0.06 16.30 2.97
C ALA A 46 0.74 17.21 1.93
N LEU A 47 0.61 16.87 0.63
CA LEU A 47 1.13 17.69 -0.46
C LEU A 47 0.43 19.05 -0.53
N LYS A 48 -0.89 19.11 -0.32
CA LYS A 48 -1.63 20.37 -0.29
C LYS A 48 -1.18 21.25 0.88
N GLN A 49 -0.95 20.67 2.06
CA GLN A 49 -0.43 21.41 3.22
C GLN A 49 0.99 21.93 2.95
N ALA A 50 1.87 21.11 2.38
CA ALA A 50 3.21 21.50 1.99
C ALA A 50 3.21 22.67 0.99
N LEU A 51 2.39 22.54 -0.05
CA LEU A 51 2.19 23.56 -1.07
C LEU A 51 1.75 24.90 -0.43
N HIS A 52 0.74 24.86 0.44
CA HIS A 52 0.25 26.06 1.09
C HIS A 52 1.33 26.75 1.93
N LYS A 53 2.12 25.98 2.70
CA LYS A 53 3.21 26.54 3.51
C LYS A 53 4.26 27.26 2.68
N GLN A 54 4.67 26.67 1.55
CA GLN A 54 5.65 27.32 0.68
C GLN A 54 5.08 28.55 -0.03
N MET A 55 3.86 28.47 -0.57
CA MET A 55 3.28 29.59 -1.32
C MET A 55 3.10 30.87 -0.49
N VAL A 56 3.00 30.77 0.85
CA VAL A 56 2.86 31.93 1.74
C VAL A 56 4.14 32.78 1.82
N VAL A 57 5.31 32.17 1.64
CA VAL A 57 6.62 32.83 1.79
C VAL A 57 7.32 33.12 0.45
N SER A 58 6.73 32.69 -0.66
CA SER A 58 7.25 32.81 -2.01
C SER A 58 6.77 34.08 -2.73
N ASP A 59 7.57 34.58 -3.66
CA ASP A 59 7.13 35.60 -4.63
C ASP A 59 6.26 34.99 -5.76
N GLU A 60 5.78 35.81 -6.70
CA GLU A 60 4.87 35.36 -7.77
C GLU A 60 5.49 34.37 -8.77
N GLU A 61 6.80 34.42 -8.98
CA GLU A 61 7.49 33.49 -9.89
C GLU A 61 7.72 32.16 -9.19
N GLN A 62 8.17 32.20 -7.94
CA GLN A 62 8.32 31.04 -7.07
C GLN A 62 6.97 30.34 -6.83
N LYS A 63 5.88 31.07 -6.59
CA LYS A 63 4.53 30.49 -6.43
C LYS A 63 4.11 29.64 -7.63
N LYS A 64 4.44 30.08 -8.86
CA LYS A 64 4.15 29.31 -10.07
C LYS A 64 4.96 28.02 -10.14
N CYS A 65 6.25 28.09 -9.79
CA CYS A 65 7.11 26.90 -9.71
C CYS A 65 6.59 25.91 -8.67
N VAL A 66 6.33 26.38 -7.45
CA VAL A 66 5.84 25.58 -6.32
C VAL A 66 4.50 24.91 -6.65
N ALA A 67 3.55 25.64 -7.26
CA ALA A 67 2.27 25.10 -7.71
C ALA A 67 2.43 24.00 -8.76
N LYS A 68 3.32 24.20 -9.75
CA LYS A 68 3.61 23.20 -10.78
C LYS A 68 4.23 21.94 -10.17
N THR A 69 5.20 22.10 -9.27
CA THR A 69 5.87 20.98 -8.58
C THR A 69 4.90 20.21 -7.68
N GLY A 70 4.00 20.89 -6.96
CA GLY A 70 2.97 20.22 -6.17
C GLY A 70 1.97 19.44 -7.01
N ALA A 71 1.51 20.00 -8.14
CA ALA A 71 0.65 19.28 -9.07
C ALA A 71 1.36 18.04 -9.66
N TYR A 72 2.64 18.17 -9.99
CA TYR A 72 3.46 17.05 -10.46
C TYR A 72 3.59 15.94 -9.39
N GLY A 73 3.85 16.32 -8.13
CA GLY A 73 3.93 15.37 -7.02
C GLY A 73 2.66 14.55 -6.82
N VAL A 74 1.48 15.17 -7.00
CA VAL A 74 0.18 14.46 -6.95
C VAL A 74 0.07 13.42 -8.07
N VAL A 75 0.42 13.78 -9.30
CA VAL A 75 0.37 12.86 -10.45
C VAL A 75 1.33 11.68 -10.26
N VAL A 76 2.57 11.97 -9.86
CA VAL A 76 3.58 10.93 -9.58
C VAL A 76 3.12 10.03 -8.43
N GLY A 77 2.56 10.60 -7.37
CA GLY A 77 2.02 9.86 -6.24
C GLY A 77 0.92 8.87 -6.64
N GLN A 78 -0.05 9.32 -7.43
CA GLN A 78 -1.12 8.45 -7.93
C GLN A 78 -0.58 7.34 -8.81
N LYS A 79 0.38 7.65 -9.68
CA LYS A 79 1.03 6.64 -10.53
C LYS A 79 1.74 5.59 -9.68
N ARG A 80 2.57 6.02 -8.72
CA ARG A 80 3.33 5.10 -7.86
C ARG A 80 2.45 4.23 -6.97
N LEU A 81 1.37 4.80 -6.42
CA LEU A 81 0.38 4.02 -5.66
C LEU A 81 -0.32 2.98 -6.54
N THR A 82 -0.54 3.28 -7.83
CA THR A 82 -1.14 2.34 -8.78
C THR A 82 -0.17 1.21 -9.11
N GLU A 83 1.08 1.53 -9.42
CA GLU A 83 2.14 0.53 -9.67
C GLU A 83 2.30 -0.45 -8.50
N VAL A 84 2.39 0.07 -7.26
CA VAL A 84 2.52 -0.76 -6.06
C VAL A 84 1.24 -1.57 -5.80
N THR A 85 0.06 -1.01 -6.12
CA THR A 85 -1.19 -1.78 -6.03
C THR A 85 -1.16 -2.96 -6.99
N ASP A 86 -0.78 -2.75 -8.25
CA ASP A 86 -0.74 -3.83 -9.25
C ASP A 86 0.30 -4.90 -8.89
N GLN A 87 1.44 -4.49 -8.32
CA GLN A 87 2.44 -5.41 -7.78
C GLN A 87 1.87 -6.28 -6.65
N LEU A 88 1.29 -5.65 -5.61
CA LEU A 88 0.71 -6.37 -4.47
C LEU A 88 -0.42 -7.29 -4.92
N LEU A 89 -1.27 -6.86 -5.86
CA LEU A 89 -2.34 -7.70 -6.40
C LEU A 89 -1.79 -8.91 -7.14
N GLY A 90 -0.70 -8.76 -7.90
CA GLY A 90 -0.01 -9.87 -8.56
C GLY A 90 0.62 -10.85 -7.57
N GLU A 91 1.26 -10.33 -6.51
CA GLU A 91 1.82 -11.14 -5.41
C GLU A 91 0.72 -11.97 -4.74
N TYR A 92 -0.37 -11.33 -4.29
CA TYR A 92 -1.46 -12.00 -3.57
C TYR A 92 -2.48 -12.73 -4.47
N GLN A 93 -2.30 -12.69 -5.79
CA GLN A 93 -3.09 -13.52 -6.72
C GLN A 93 -2.60 -14.98 -6.76
N MET A 94 -1.34 -15.21 -6.39
CA MET A 94 -0.65 -16.50 -6.50
C MET A 94 -0.33 -17.13 -5.13
N VAL A 95 -0.78 -16.51 -4.04
CA VAL A 95 -0.49 -16.97 -2.68
C VAL A 95 -1.26 -18.25 -2.38
N ASP A 96 -0.51 -19.35 -2.22
CA ASP A 96 -0.98 -20.57 -1.58
C ASP A 96 -1.39 -20.29 -0.12
N SER A 97 -2.25 -21.14 0.42
CA SER A 97 -3.13 -20.95 1.59
C SER A 97 -2.43 -20.79 2.97
N THR A 98 -1.17 -20.34 3.01
CA THR A 98 -0.30 -20.35 4.19
C THR A 98 0.26 -18.97 4.57
N VAL A 99 -0.30 -17.86 4.08
CA VAL A 99 0.12 -16.51 4.50
C VAL A 99 -0.86 -15.96 5.54
N ASP A 100 -0.35 -15.42 6.64
CA ASP A 100 -1.17 -14.78 7.68
C ASP A 100 -1.71 -13.43 7.20
N PHE A 101 -2.98 -13.15 7.48
CA PHE A 101 -3.60 -11.86 7.17
C PHE A 101 -2.89 -10.69 7.85
N VAL A 102 -2.34 -10.90 9.06
CA VAL A 102 -1.58 -9.87 9.77
C VAL A 102 -0.32 -9.50 8.99
N GLU A 103 0.38 -10.49 8.46
CA GLU A 103 1.56 -10.28 7.61
C GLU A 103 1.19 -9.55 6.32
N VAL A 104 0.09 -9.94 5.66
CA VAL A 104 -0.43 -9.23 4.48
C VAL A 104 -0.69 -7.76 4.80
N GLN A 105 -1.38 -7.48 5.92
CA GLN A 105 -1.68 -6.11 6.32
C GLN A 105 -0.41 -5.29 6.54
N GLN A 106 0.57 -5.85 7.26
CA GLN A 106 1.85 -5.18 7.53
C GLN A 106 2.61 -4.89 6.24
N ASN A 107 2.68 -5.84 5.31
CA ASN A 107 3.37 -5.68 4.03
C ASN A 107 2.70 -4.62 3.16
N VAL A 108 1.36 -4.67 3.04
CA VAL A 108 0.58 -3.70 2.27
C VAL A 108 0.72 -2.29 2.85
N ASP A 109 0.60 -2.15 4.17
CA ASP A 109 0.71 -0.85 4.83
C ASP A 109 2.13 -0.30 4.78
N ALA A 110 3.15 -1.15 4.91
CA ALA A 110 4.55 -0.77 4.76
C ALA A 110 4.83 -0.27 3.33
N ALA A 111 4.37 -1.00 2.31
CA ALA A 111 4.56 -0.61 0.91
C ALA A 111 3.90 0.74 0.59
N PHE A 112 2.65 0.94 1.02
CA PHE A 112 1.96 2.22 0.80
C PHE A 112 2.56 3.38 1.60
N LYS A 113 3.01 3.13 2.84
CA LYS A 113 3.72 4.13 3.65
C LYS A 113 5.04 4.54 3.01
N GLN A 114 5.79 3.58 2.46
CA GLN A 114 7.02 3.86 1.73
C GLN A 114 6.76 4.77 0.53
N VAL A 115 5.77 4.44 -0.31
CA VAL A 115 5.39 5.30 -1.45
C VAL A 115 5.03 6.71 -1.00
N SER A 116 4.22 6.83 0.05
CA SER A 116 3.82 8.15 0.54
C SER A 116 5.03 8.96 1.03
N ASN A 117 5.97 8.32 1.72
CA ASN A 117 7.16 9.00 2.23
C ASN A 117 8.09 9.43 1.10
N GLU A 118 8.37 8.54 0.15
CA GLU A 118 9.24 8.81 -1.00
C GLU A 118 8.70 9.97 -1.84
N VAL A 119 7.42 9.92 -2.20
CA VAL A 119 6.78 10.94 -3.05
C VAL A 119 6.72 12.28 -2.31
N LEU A 120 6.34 12.28 -1.04
CA LEU A 120 6.27 13.51 -0.24
C LEU A 120 7.65 14.15 -0.09
N GLN A 121 8.67 13.37 0.29
CA GLN A 121 10.04 13.85 0.45
C GLN A 121 10.61 14.40 -0.87
N ALA A 122 10.50 13.64 -1.96
CA ALA A 122 10.98 14.07 -3.27
C ALA A 122 10.29 15.36 -3.72
N THR A 123 8.97 15.44 -3.58
CA THR A 123 8.22 16.64 -3.96
C THR A 123 8.60 17.85 -3.11
N LEU A 124 8.79 17.67 -1.80
CA LEU A 124 9.24 18.72 -0.89
C LEU A 124 10.64 19.24 -1.24
N VAL A 125 11.56 18.34 -1.59
CA VAL A 125 12.91 18.72 -2.03
C VAL A 125 12.85 19.56 -3.30
N GLU A 126 12.06 19.15 -4.30
CA GLU A 126 11.90 19.92 -5.54
C GLU A 126 11.19 21.27 -5.31
N MET A 127 10.19 21.28 -4.44
CA MET A 127 9.51 22.51 -4.00
C MET A 127 10.50 23.51 -3.40
N ASN A 128 11.46 23.07 -2.58
CA ASN A 128 12.46 23.94 -1.95
C ASN A 128 13.48 24.54 -2.93
N LYS A 129 13.51 24.09 -4.19
CA LYS A 129 14.40 24.64 -5.23
C LYS A 129 13.79 25.79 -6.03
N CYS A 130 12.52 26.14 -5.80
CA CYS A 130 11.72 27.02 -6.67
C CYS A 130 12.01 28.54 -6.61
#